data_AF-A0A1X6NQW8-F1
#
_entry.id   AF-A0A1X6NQW8-F1
#
_cell.length_a   1.000
_cell.length_b   1.000
_cell.length_c   1.000
_cell.angle_alpha   90.00
_cell.angle_beta   90.00
_cell.angle_gamma   90.00
#
_symmetry.space_group_name_H-M   'P 1'
#
loop_
_entity.id
_entity.type
_entity.pdbx_description
1 polymer ?
#
loop_
_entity_poly.entity_id
_entity_poly.type
_entity_poly.pdbx_seq_one_letter_code
_entity_poly.pdbx_strand_id
1 'polypeptide(L)'
;PGRDLPLPPRADGRRPPAPPRPRGGRPPCASRCDSGYAHRFALTPPPWSLRLFARPPPPPPPPSAGTSAPPCGGGTPPPPPHRRPAAAPPSPPPPAVGGHGGVNLPPHPPPPTGGTPPPVDYTLYLVTDATRAPPPALPALVAAAIAGGASVVQLRDKTASTDALIAIARSLLAVTRPAGVPLLINDRVDVALAAAADGVHVGQDDTPVAVARAALPPPRLVGVSAGTAAEAVAAAAAGADYVGVGPVYATATKADAGAPLGVDGLAAVAAAAAAAGVPVVGIGGIGVDNVGAVGAVGEVEGVAVVSAVVGAADPEAAARAVREGFEDGRRAAGLA
;
A
#
# COMPACT_ATOMS: atom_id res chain seq x y z
N PRO A 1 -74.43 -5.08 -32.20
CA PRO A 1 -75.46 -4.02 -32.09
C PRO A 1 -75.48 -3.43 -30.67
N GLY A 2 -74.87 -2.26 -30.53
CA GLY A 2 -74.75 -1.53 -29.26
C GLY A 2 -73.73 -0.41 -29.48
N ARG A 3 -74.25 0.80 -29.73
CA ARG A 3 -73.49 2.03 -29.95
C ARG A 3 -72.91 2.49 -28.61
N ASP A 4 -71.74 3.14 -28.62
CA ASP A 4 -71.55 4.37 -27.83
C ASP A 4 -70.35 5.21 -28.31
N LEU A 5 -70.54 6.52 -28.14
CA LEU A 5 -69.86 7.68 -28.70
C LEU A 5 -68.50 8.01 -28.03
N PRO A 6 -67.68 8.91 -28.63
CA PRO A 6 -66.30 9.15 -28.21
C PRO A 6 -66.16 10.12 -27.02
N LEU A 7 -65.15 9.90 -26.18
CA LEU A 7 -64.74 10.77 -25.07
C LEU A 7 -63.75 11.87 -25.51
N PRO A 8 -63.74 13.05 -24.86
CA PRO A 8 -62.93 14.22 -25.23
C PRO A 8 -61.50 14.22 -24.67
N PRO A 9 -60.58 15.07 -25.18
CA PRO A 9 -59.20 15.14 -24.69
C PRO A 9 -59.04 16.11 -23.50
N ARG A 10 -58.25 15.72 -22.51
CA ARG A 10 -57.68 16.56 -21.43
C ARG A 10 -56.38 15.91 -20.97
N ALA A 11 -55.33 16.57 -20.52
CA ALA A 11 -54.85 17.95 -20.55
C ALA A 11 -53.38 17.85 -20.07
N ASP A 12 -52.51 18.72 -20.58
CA ASP A 12 -51.08 18.80 -20.23
C ASP A 12 -50.82 18.89 -18.72
N GLY A 13 -50.15 17.87 -18.16
CA GLY A 13 -49.66 17.86 -16.79
C GLY A 13 -48.28 18.49 -16.67
N ARG A 14 -48.20 19.83 -16.61
CA ARG A 14 -46.99 20.53 -16.15
C ARG A 14 -46.91 20.47 -14.62
N ARG A 15 -45.78 19.95 -14.11
CA ARG A 15 -45.42 19.97 -12.68
C ARG A 15 -45.25 21.42 -12.18
N PRO A 16 -45.72 21.77 -10.97
CA PRO A 16 -45.39 23.05 -10.33
C PRO A 16 -43.96 23.05 -9.74
N PRO A 17 -43.27 24.20 -9.69
CA PRO A 17 -41.89 24.32 -9.20
C PRO A 17 -41.79 24.34 -7.66
N ALA A 18 -40.65 23.86 -7.15
CA ALA A 18 -40.30 23.81 -5.74
C ALA A 18 -39.94 25.20 -5.15
N PRO A 19 -40.18 25.43 -3.83
CA PRO A 19 -39.89 26.72 -3.19
C PRO A 19 -38.38 26.91 -2.88
N PRO A 20 -37.89 28.17 -2.83
CA PRO A 20 -36.47 28.48 -2.68
C PRO A 20 -35.97 28.33 -1.24
N ARG A 21 -34.71 27.87 -1.12
CA ARG A 21 -33.97 27.78 0.15
C ARG A 21 -33.47 29.17 0.60
N PRO A 22 -33.52 29.50 1.90
CA PRO A 22 -32.94 30.74 2.41
C PRO A 22 -31.40 30.68 2.45
N ARG A 23 -30.77 31.74 1.94
CA ARG A 23 -29.35 32.06 2.11
C ARG A 23 -29.16 32.87 3.38
N GLY A 24 -28.07 32.61 4.10
CA GLY A 24 -27.38 33.62 4.90
C GLY A 24 -27.16 33.26 6.36
N GLY A 25 -25.93 33.47 6.82
CA GLY A 25 -25.62 33.67 8.24
C GLY A 25 -24.52 32.78 8.79
N ARG A 26 -23.25 33.17 8.58
CA ARG A 26 -22.21 32.89 9.59
C ARG A 26 -22.49 33.75 10.82
N PRO A 27 -22.23 33.26 12.03
CA PRO A 27 -21.77 34.12 13.11
C PRO A 27 -20.34 33.76 13.55
N PRO A 28 -19.66 34.70 14.22
CA PRO A 28 -18.21 34.71 14.39
C PRO A 28 -17.73 34.04 15.67
N CYS A 29 -16.43 33.75 15.67
CA CYS A 29 -15.58 33.61 16.85
C CYS A 29 -15.81 34.78 17.82
N ALA A 30 -16.13 34.47 19.08
CA ALA A 30 -15.96 35.40 20.19
C ALA A 30 -15.54 34.63 21.44
N SER A 31 -14.26 34.80 21.78
CA SER A 31 -13.70 34.65 23.11
C SER A 31 -14.47 35.46 24.13
N ARG A 32 -14.78 34.87 25.30
CA ARG A 32 -14.67 35.57 26.59
C ARG A 32 -14.70 34.59 27.77
N CYS A 33 -13.73 34.81 28.65
CA CYS A 33 -13.74 34.55 30.09
C CYS A 33 -15.10 34.99 30.70
N ASP A 34 -15.58 34.51 31.84
CA ASP A 34 -14.88 34.32 33.11
C ASP A 34 -15.83 33.67 34.14
N SER A 35 -15.25 33.19 35.25
CA SER A 35 -15.87 33.00 36.58
C SER A 35 -16.76 31.76 36.86
N GLY A 36 -16.19 30.80 37.60
CA GLY A 36 -16.38 30.77 39.06
C GLY A 36 -17.60 30.02 39.65
N TYR A 37 -17.27 29.09 40.56
CA TYR A 37 -18.09 28.53 41.66
C TYR A 37 -18.94 27.27 41.44
N ALA A 38 -18.25 26.13 41.62
CA ALA A 38 -18.54 25.04 42.55
C ALA A 38 -19.99 24.79 43.02
N HIS A 39 -20.51 23.59 42.70
CA HIS A 39 -21.17 22.75 43.68
C HIS A 39 -20.89 21.26 43.46
N ARG A 40 -20.49 20.61 44.56
CA ARG A 40 -20.16 19.20 44.74
C ARG A 40 -21.32 18.27 44.36
N PHE A 41 -21.03 17.21 43.62
CA PHE A 41 -21.56 15.88 43.90
C PHE A 41 -20.43 14.86 43.79
N ALA A 42 -20.19 14.18 44.90
CA ALA A 42 -19.18 13.16 45.08
C ALA A 42 -19.68 11.82 44.52
N LEU A 43 -18.89 11.20 43.65
CA LEU A 43 -18.93 9.75 43.43
C LEU A 43 -17.50 9.24 43.57
N THR A 44 -17.30 8.46 44.63
CA THR A 44 -16.10 7.70 44.98
C THR A 44 -15.79 6.61 43.96
N PRO A 45 -14.56 6.47 43.45
CA PRO A 45 -14.10 5.24 42.80
C PRO A 45 -13.54 4.24 43.83
N PRO A 46 -13.73 2.91 43.64
CA PRO A 46 -13.16 1.89 44.52
C PRO A 46 -11.66 1.63 44.23
N PRO A 47 -10.93 0.96 45.15
CA PRO A 47 -9.48 1.02 45.25
C PRO A 47 -8.79 -0.27 44.79
N TRP A 48 -7.85 -0.19 43.84
CA TRP A 48 -6.62 -1.01 43.80
C TRP A 48 -5.62 -0.49 42.73
N SER A 49 -4.72 0.38 43.19
CA SER A 49 -3.28 0.43 42.92
C SER A 49 -2.70 -0.01 41.56
N LEU A 50 -2.32 1.01 40.78
CA LEU A 50 -1.00 1.22 40.16
C LEU A 50 0.07 0.14 40.44
N ARG A 51 0.51 -0.56 39.39
CA ARG A 51 1.87 -1.08 39.25
C ARG A 51 2.47 -0.56 37.95
N LEU A 52 3.32 0.45 38.09
CA LEU A 52 4.24 0.91 37.05
C LEU A 52 5.27 -0.20 36.81
N PHE A 53 5.36 -0.71 35.58
CA PHE A 53 6.46 -1.57 35.15
C PHE A 53 7.73 -0.73 34.97
N ALA A 54 8.48 -0.54 36.05
CA ALA A 54 9.88 -0.14 35.97
C ALA A 54 10.73 -1.40 35.72
N ARG A 55 11.52 -1.41 34.63
CA ARG A 55 12.50 -2.46 34.34
C ARG A 55 13.54 -2.53 35.47
N PRO A 56 13.97 -3.73 35.90
CA PRO A 56 15.07 -3.84 36.85
C PRO A 56 16.41 -3.42 36.20
N PRO A 57 17.35 -2.80 36.96
CA PRO A 57 18.68 -2.46 36.45
C PRO A 57 19.54 -3.73 36.23
N PRO A 58 20.53 -3.67 35.33
CA PRO A 58 21.41 -4.82 35.05
C PRO A 58 22.32 -5.17 36.24
N PRO A 59 22.75 -6.44 36.36
CA PRO A 59 23.61 -6.89 37.46
C PRO A 59 25.03 -6.30 37.36
N PRO A 60 25.73 -6.14 38.50
CA PRO A 60 27.11 -5.65 38.52
C PRO A 60 28.11 -6.68 37.94
N PRO A 61 29.26 -6.22 37.40
CA PRO A 61 30.29 -7.11 36.85
C PRO A 61 30.94 -7.96 37.96
N PRO A 62 31.49 -9.15 37.60
CA PRO A 62 32.15 -10.04 38.55
C PRO A 62 33.44 -9.44 39.13
N PRO A 63 33.86 -9.85 40.34
CA PRO A 63 35.07 -9.34 40.98
C PRO A 63 36.32 -9.73 40.19
N SER A 64 37.18 -8.74 39.91
CA SER A 64 38.50 -8.95 39.33
C SER A 64 39.37 -9.75 40.30
N ALA A 65 39.88 -10.90 39.83
CA ALA A 65 40.90 -11.66 40.51
C ALA A 65 42.14 -10.77 40.75
N GLY A 66 42.61 -10.77 41.99
CA GLY A 66 43.80 -10.05 42.40
C GLY A 66 45.03 -10.54 41.65
N THR A 67 45.84 -9.59 41.20
CA THR A 67 47.25 -9.83 40.96
C THR A 67 48.04 -8.91 41.88
N SER A 68 48.75 -9.55 42.79
CA SER A 68 49.70 -9.01 43.75
C SER A 68 50.69 -8.03 43.11
N ALA A 69 50.87 -6.87 43.74
CA ALA A 69 51.99 -5.99 43.49
C ALA A 69 53.31 -6.66 43.93
N PRO A 70 54.40 -6.61 43.14
CA PRO A 70 55.73 -6.89 43.63
C PRO A 70 56.35 -5.61 44.26
N PRO A 71 57.36 -5.77 45.14
CA PRO A 71 57.83 -4.71 46.03
C PRO A 71 58.72 -3.68 45.33
N CYS A 72 58.70 -2.48 45.89
CA CYS A 72 59.57 -1.36 45.54
C CYS A 72 61.06 -1.72 45.68
N GLY A 73 61.82 -1.51 44.61
CA GLY A 73 63.29 -1.53 44.67
C GLY A 73 63.93 -1.64 43.30
N GLY A 74 64.52 -0.55 42.81
CA GLY A 74 65.38 -0.57 41.61
C GLY A 74 65.14 0.63 40.71
N GLY A 75 66.06 1.59 40.76
CA GLY A 75 66.04 2.78 39.91
C GLY A 75 66.10 2.46 38.42
N THR A 76 65.32 3.19 37.64
CA THR A 76 65.48 3.29 36.18
C THR A 76 65.52 4.78 35.81
N PRO A 77 66.40 5.19 34.87
CA PRO A 77 66.57 6.60 34.50
C PRO A 77 65.37 7.11 33.68
N PRO A 78 65.14 8.43 33.63
CA PRO A 78 64.01 8.99 32.91
C PRO A 78 64.11 8.73 31.39
N PRO A 79 62.97 8.54 30.69
CA PRO A 79 62.97 8.37 29.24
C PRO A 79 63.39 9.66 28.52
N PRO A 80 64.00 9.56 27.32
CA PRO A 80 64.37 10.74 26.54
C PRO A 80 63.13 11.52 26.06
N PRO A 81 63.24 12.83 25.83
CA PRO A 81 62.09 13.66 25.45
C PRO A 81 61.54 13.22 24.08
N HIS A 82 60.23 13.03 24.02
CA HIS A 82 59.50 12.75 22.79
C HIS A 82 59.74 13.86 21.76
N ARG A 83 60.39 13.52 20.63
CA ARG A 83 60.34 14.37 19.44
C ARG A 83 58.90 14.39 18.93
N ARG A 84 58.30 15.58 18.87
CA ARG A 84 57.06 15.82 18.13
C ARG A 84 57.24 15.28 16.69
N PRO A 85 56.32 14.47 16.15
CA PRO A 85 56.36 14.17 14.72
C PRO A 85 56.14 15.47 13.94
N ALA A 86 56.94 15.66 12.89
CA ALA A 86 56.77 16.78 11.97
C ALA A 86 55.36 16.73 11.36
N ALA A 87 54.72 17.90 11.24
CA ALA A 87 53.41 18.03 10.61
C ALA A 87 53.47 17.44 9.19
N ALA A 88 52.52 16.55 8.88
CA ALA A 88 52.35 16.02 7.53
C ALA A 88 52.06 17.17 6.55
N PRO A 89 52.63 17.18 5.34
CA PRO A 89 52.29 18.17 4.33
C PRO A 89 50.80 18.04 3.94
N PRO A 90 50.13 19.15 3.61
CA PRO A 90 48.73 19.11 3.21
C PRO A 90 48.55 18.28 1.93
N SER A 91 47.52 17.44 1.91
CA SER A 91 47.13 16.63 0.75
C SER A 91 46.87 17.52 -0.48
N PRO A 92 47.22 17.07 -1.69
CA PRO A 92 46.92 17.80 -2.91
C PRO A 92 45.39 17.92 -3.10
N PRO A 93 44.90 19.02 -3.71
CA PRO A 93 43.48 19.17 -4.01
C PRO A 93 43.01 18.04 -4.94
N PRO A 94 41.75 17.59 -4.81
CA PRO A 94 41.20 16.59 -5.73
C PRO A 94 41.27 17.10 -7.17
N PRO A 95 41.48 16.20 -8.16
CA PRO A 95 41.51 16.59 -9.56
C PRO A 95 40.20 17.29 -9.93
N ALA A 96 40.31 18.37 -10.70
CA ALA A 96 39.17 19.08 -11.24
C ALA A 96 38.25 18.08 -11.94
N VAL A 97 37.02 17.94 -11.43
CA VAL A 97 35.98 17.13 -12.04
C VAL A 97 35.71 17.74 -13.42
N GLY A 98 36.24 17.08 -14.45
CA GLY A 98 35.90 17.36 -15.84
C GLY A 98 34.38 17.32 -15.99
N GLY A 99 33.85 18.31 -16.70
CA GLY A 99 32.42 18.62 -16.78
C GLY A 99 31.55 17.38 -16.86
N HIS A 100 30.51 17.36 -16.03
CA HIS A 100 29.45 16.38 -16.10
C HIS A 100 28.92 16.32 -17.54
N GLY A 101 29.32 15.27 -18.28
CA GLY A 101 28.58 14.82 -19.44
C GLY A 101 27.19 14.50 -18.93
N GLY A 102 26.24 15.39 -19.20
CA GLY A 102 24.86 15.22 -18.82
C GLY A 102 24.39 13.87 -19.33
N VAL A 103 24.08 12.95 -18.42
CA VAL A 103 23.30 11.76 -18.74
C VAL A 103 21.99 12.29 -19.32
N ASN A 104 21.82 12.10 -20.63
CA ASN A 104 20.62 12.51 -21.34
C ASN A 104 19.50 11.55 -20.91
N LEU A 105 18.89 11.82 -19.76
CA LEU A 105 17.73 11.11 -19.29
C LEU A 105 16.60 11.35 -20.30
N PRO A 106 15.87 10.31 -20.73
CA PRO A 106 14.71 10.51 -21.57
C PRO A 106 13.75 11.50 -20.87
N PRO A 107 13.12 12.42 -21.61
CA PRO A 107 12.25 13.41 -21.01
C PRO A 107 11.17 12.71 -20.19
N HIS A 108 11.06 13.10 -18.93
CA HIS A 108 9.98 12.65 -18.07
C HIS A 108 8.66 12.99 -18.77
N PRO A 109 7.71 12.03 -18.92
CA PRO A 109 6.41 12.37 -19.49
C PRO A 109 5.79 13.48 -18.65
N PRO A 110 5.15 14.49 -19.27
CA PRO A 110 4.57 15.61 -18.55
C PRO A 110 3.61 15.10 -17.47
N PRO A 111 3.52 15.77 -16.31
CA PRO A 111 2.58 15.39 -15.29
C PRO A 111 1.18 15.41 -15.91
N PRO A 112 0.43 14.31 -15.82
CA PRO A 112 -0.91 14.27 -16.35
C PRO A 112 -1.77 15.33 -15.67
N THR A 113 -2.48 16.11 -16.50
CA THR A 113 -3.40 17.14 -16.03
C THR A 113 -4.62 16.47 -15.39
N GLY A 114 -4.97 16.93 -14.19
CA GLY A 114 -5.97 16.33 -13.30
C GLY A 114 -7.21 15.79 -14.00
N GLY A 115 -7.42 14.49 -13.86
CA GLY A 115 -8.63 13.76 -14.21
C GLY A 115 -8.72 12.51 -13.33
N THR A 116 -9.91 11.95 -13.16
CA THR A 116 -10.07 10.67 -12.47
C THR A 116 -9.28 9.58 -13.22
N PRO A 117 -8.58 8.65 -12.53
CA PRO A 117 -7.97 7.51 -13.21
C PRO A 117 -9.03 6.78 -14.06
N PRO A 118 -8.66 6.23 -15.23
CA PRO A 118 -9.58 5.42 -16.01
C PRO A 118 -10.08 4.23 -15.15
N PRO A 119 -11.30 3.72 -15.39
CA PRO A 119 -11.79 2.53 -14.70
C PRO A 119 -10.79 1.39 -14.84
N VAL A 120 -10.44 0.76 -13.72
CA VAL A 120 -9.48 -0.36 -13.67
C VAL A 120 -10.27 -1.66 -13.47
N ASP A 121 -10.02 -2.65 -14.31
CA ASP A 121 -10.51 -4.01 -14.09
C ASP A 121 -9.62 -4.69 -13.05
N TYR A 122 -10.11 -4.86 -11.82
CA TYR A 122 -9.37 -5.53 -10.76
C TYR A 122 -9.57 -7.05 -10.71
N THR A 123 -10.37 -7.64 -11.62
CA THR A 123 -10.83 -9.04 -11.56
C THR A 123 -9.70 -10.02 -11.23
N LEU A 124 -8.57 -9.92 -11.95
CA LEU A 124 -7.37 -10.70 -11.65
C LEU A 124 -6.13 -9.82 -11.57
N TYR A 125 -5.61 -9.71 -10.36
CA TYR A 125 -4.43 -8.94 -10.04
C TYR A 125 -3.24 -9.89 -9.81
N LEU A 126 -2.24 -9.86 -10.68
CA LEU A 126 -0.98 -10.56 -10.48
C LEU A 126 0.01 -9.74 -9.64
N VAL A 127 0.51 -10.32 -8.55
CA VAL A 127 1.66 -9.78 -7.80
C VAL A 127 2.87 -10.69 -8.05
N THR A 128 3.98 -10.11 -8.52
CA THR A 128 5.21 -10.86 -8.81
C THR A 128 5.97 -11.28 -7.55
N ASP A 129 6.83 -12.28 -7.68
CA ASP A 129 7.71 -12.73 -6.60
C ASP A 129 9.06 -13.19 -7.18
N ALA A 130 10.09 -12.37 -6.96
CA ALA A 130 11.44 -12.60 -7.45
C ALA A 130 12.08 -13.91 -6.93
N THR A 131 11.59 -14.44 -5.79
CA THR A 131 12.09 -15.71 -5.23
C THR A 131 11.58 -16.93 -6.00
N ARG A 132 10.46 -16.78 -6.73
CA ARG A 132 9.81 -17.84 -7.51
C ARG A 132 10.07 -17.71 -9.01
N ALA A 133 10.22 -16.48 -9.49
CA ALA A 133 10.55 -16.18 -10.87
C ALA A 133 11.62 -15.08 -10.92
N PRO A 134 12.86 -15.41 -11.34
CA PRO A 134 13.93 -14.43 -11.36
C PRO A 134 13.66 -13.34 -12.41
N PRO A 135 14.24 -12.15 -12.26
CA PRO A 135 13.95 -11.00 -13.12
C PRO A 135 13.95 -11.26 -14.64
N PRO A 136 14.88 -12.04 -15.22
CA PRO A 136 14.88 -12.31 -16.66
C PRO A 136 13.66 -13.11 -17.15
N ALA A 137 13.01 -13.88 -16.27
CA ALA A 137 11.83 -14.68 -16.60
C ALA A 137 10.51 -13.90 -16.43
N LEU A 138 10.52 -12.79 -15.68
CA LEU A 138 9.30 -12.04 -15.37
C LEU A 138 8.54 -11.53 -16.60
N PRO A 139 9.17 -10.98 -17.66
CA PRO A 139 8.43 -10.49 -18.83
C PRO A 139 7.61 -11.59 -19.52
N ALA A 140 8.19 -12.78 -19.69
CA ALA A 140 7.50 -13.91 -20.31
C ALA A 140 6.37 -14.45 -19.41
N LEU A 141 6.61 -14.54 -18.10
CA LEU A 141 5.61 -14.94 -17.12
C LEU A 141 4.42 -13.96 -17.09
N VAL A 142 4.70 -12.66 -17.07
CA VAL A 142 3.68 -11.61 -17.06
C VAL A 142 2.89 -11.62 -18.38
N ALA A 143 3.55 -11.81 -19.52
CA ALA A 143 2.87 -11.96 -20.80
C ALA A 143 1.89 -13.14 -20.80
N ALA A 144 2.32 -14.30 -20.29
CA ALA A 144 1.48 -15.49 -20.16
C ALA A 144 0.30 -15.26 -19.20
N ALA A 145 0.54 -14.64 -18.04
CA ALA A 145 -0.53 -14.33 -17.10
C ALA A 145 -1.56 -13.34 -17.67
N ILE A 146 -1.13 -12.34 -18.43
CA ILE A 146 -2.02 -11.41 -19.15
C ILE A 146 -2.83 -12.15 -20.21
N ALA A 147 -2.22 -13.05 -20.98
CA ALA A 147 -2.95 -13.91 -21.93
C ALA A 147 -3.99 -14.81 -21.24
N GLY A 148 -3.73 -15.18 -19.99
CA GLY A 148 -4.67 -15.90 -19.12
C GLY A 148 -5.75 -15.01 -18.48
N GLY A 149 -5.66 -13.68 -18.64
CA GLY A 149 -6.68 -12.74 -18.16
C GLY A 149 -6.26 -11.89 -16.95
N ALA A 150 -4.98 -11.85 -16.58
CA ALA A 150 -4.51 -10.88 -15.59
C ALA A 150 -4.76 -9.44 -16.09
N SER A 151 -5.48 -8.66 -15.29
CA SER A 151 -5.95 -7.31 -15.62
C SER A 151 -5.19 -6.21 -14.87
N VAL A 152 -4.40 -6.56 -13.85
CA VAL A 152 -3.45 -5.68 -13.15
C VAL A 152 -2.18 -6.46 -12.83
N VAL A 153 -1.01 -5.81 -12.89
CA VAL A 153 0.28 -6.41 -12.50
C VAL A 153 0.99 -5.53 -11.48
N GLN A 154 1.55 -6.13 -10.44
CA GLN A 154 2.43 -5.46 -9.48
C GLN A 154 3.82 -6.09 -9.44
N LEU A 155 4.83 -5.23 -9.62
CA LEU A 155 6.22 -5.58 -9.39
C LEU A 155 6.53 -5.54 -7.90
N ARG A 156 6.89 -6.69 -7.32
CA ARG A 156 7.29 -6.83 -5.93
C ARG A 156 8.61 -7.59 -5.84
N ASP A 157 9.67 -6.86 -5.51
CA ASP A 157 10.97 -7.40 -5.16
C ASP A 157 11.56 -6.56 -4.02
N LYS A 158 11.60 -7.16 -2.82
CA LYS A 158 12.12 -6.50 -1.61
C LYS A 158 13.66 -6.54 -1.50
N THR A 159 14.33 -7.23 -2.43
CA THR A 159 15.78 -7.49 -2.37
C THR A 159 16.58 -6.78 -3.46
N ALA A 160 15.93 -6.46 -4.59
CA ALA A 160 16.57 -5.73 -5.69
C ALA A 160 17.02 -4.32 -5.26
N SER A 161 18.16 -3.89 -5.80
CA SER A 161 18.57 -2.49 -5.72
C SER A 161 17.59 -1.59 -6.48
N THR A 162 17.57 -0.29 -6.16
CA THR A 162 16.73 0.69 -6.85
C THR A 162 16.91 0.66 -8.37
N ASP A 163 18.16 0.67 -8.84
CA ASP A 163 18.48 0.66 -10.28
C ASP A 163 18.00 -0.62 -10.96
N ALA A 164 18.16 -1.77 -10.30
CA ALA A 164 17.65 -3.04 -10.80
C ALA A 164 16.12 -3.02 -10.87
N LEU A 165 15.44 -2.52 -9.83
CA LEU A 165 13.98 -2.46 -9.80
C LEU A 165 13.42 -1.56 -10.90
N ILE A 166 14.08 -0.43 -11.20
CA ILE A 166 13.72 0.45 -12.32
C ILE A 166 13.89 -0.28 -13.66
N ALA A 167 14.99 -1.00 -13.86
CA ALA A 167 15.23 -1.76 -15.09
C ALA A 167 14.18 -2.87 -15.28
N ILE A 168 13.85 -3.60 -14.21
CA ILE A 168 12.81 -4.64 -14.22
C ILE A 168 11.45 -4.01 -14.54
N ALA A 169 11.08 -2.94 -13.85
CA ALA A 169 9.82 -2.23 -14.11
C ALA A 169 9.69 -1.81 -15.59
N ARG A 170 10.76 -1.26 -16.18
CA ARG A 170 10.77 -0.90 -17.61
C ARG A 170 10.60 -2.10 -18.53
N SER A 171 11.21 -3.23 -18.20
CA SER A 171 11.04 -4.48 -18.95
C SER A 171 9.59 -5.00 -18.90
N LEU A 172 8.93 -4.86 -17.74
CA LEU A 172 7.53 -5.24 -17.57
C LEU A 172 6.59 -4.27 -18.31
N LEU A 173 6.86 -2.96 -18.25
CA LEU A 173 6.07 -1.96 -18.98
C LEU A 173 6.06 -2.22 -20.50
N ALA A 174 7.13 -2.79 -21.06
CA ALA A 174 7.18 -3.17 -22.48
C ALA A 174 6.18 -4.29 -22.83
N VAL A 175 5.75 -5.07 -21.85
CA VAL A 175 4.76 -6.16 -22.00
C VAL A 175 3.37 -5.69 -21.59
N THR A 176 3.24 -4.95 -20.49
CA THR A 176 1.92 -4.59 -19.94
C THR A 176 1.22 -3.48 -20.72
N ARG A 177 1.96 -2.47 -21.20
CA ARG A 177 1.38 -1.31 -21.92
C ARG A 177 0.70 -1.69 -23.24
N PRO A 178 1.31 -2.51 -24.13
CA PRO A 178 0.63 -2.94 -25.34
C PRO A 178 -0.66 -3.71 -25.07
N ALA A 179 -0.75 -4.39 -23.92
CA ALA A 179 -1.94 -5.10 -23.47
C ALA A 179 -2.97 -4.21 -22.75
N GLY A 180 -2.67 -2.93 -22.50
CA GLY A 180 -3.53 -2.04 -21.72
C GLY A 180 -3.63 -2.39 -20.24
N VAL A 181 -2.68 -3.19 -19.72
CA VAL A 181 -2.67 -3.63 -18.32
C VAL A 181 -1.78 -2.70 -17.50
N PRO A 182 -2.27 -2.10 -16.39
CA PRO A 182 -1.45 -1.23 -15.55
C PRO A 182 -0.38 -2.01 -14.79
N LEU A 183 0.82 -1.43 -14.71
CA LEU A 183 1.90 -1.90 -13.84
C LEU A 183 2.03 -1.02 -12.59
N LEU A 184 1.90 -1.63 -11.42
CA LEU A 184 2.08 -1.02 -10.12
C LEU A 184 3.42 -1.43 -9.50
N ILE A 185 4.07 -0.51 -8.79
CA ILE A 185 5.30 -0.81 -8.03
C ILE A 185 4.94 -0.99 -6.56
N ASN A 186 5.41 -2.07 -5.95
CA ASN A 186 5.23 -2.30 -4.52
C ASN A 186 6.16 -1.38 -3.69
N ASP A 187 5.59 -0.66 -2.72
CA ASP A 187 6.16 0.22 -1.68
C ASP A 187 6.92 1.46 -2.19
N ARG A 188 7.59 1.36 -3.34
CA ARG A 188 8.61 2.30 -3.83
C ARG A 188 8.05 3.35 -4.79
N VAL A 189 7.54 4.45 -4.22
CA VAL A 189 7.04 5.62 -4.97
C VAL A 189 8.10 6.23 -5.89
N ASP A 190 9.35 6.30 -5.42
CA ASP A 190 10.49 6.80 -6.17
C ASP A 190 10.78 5.96 -7.43
N VAL A 191 10.70 4.64 -7.32
CA VAL A 191 10.85 3.73 -8.46
C VAL A 191 9.67 3.85 -9.43
N ALA A 192 8.44 3.99 -8.94
CA ALA A 192 7.28 4.22 -9.80
C ALA A 192 7.41 5.50 -10.64
N LEU A 193 7.97 6.56 -10.06
CA LEU A 193 8.28 7.81 -10.77
C LEU A 193 9.37 7.59 -11.82
N ALA A 194 10.53 7.03 -11.41
CA ALA A 194 11.71 6.87 -12.28
C ALA A 194 11.51 5.88 -13.44
N ALA A 195 10.69 4.84 -13.23
CA ALA A 195 10.30 3.89 -14.26
C ALA A 195 9.13 4.40 -15.13
N ALA A 196 8.47 5.49 -14.74
CA ALA A 196 7.19 5.94 -15.29
C ALA A 196 6.11 4.85 -15.25
N ALA A 197 6.02 4.13 -14.14
CA ALA A 197 4.98 3.13 -13.90
C ALA A 197 3.60 3.76 -13.69
N ASP A 198 2.56 2.95 -13.85
CA ASP A 198 1.16 3.40 -13.82
C ASP A 198 0.66 3.66 -12.39
N GLY A 199 1.40 3.21 -11.37
CA GLY A 199 1.08 3.52 -10.00
C GLY A 199 1.95 2.80 -8.97
N VAL A 200 1.48 2.83 -7.72
CA VAL A 200 2.12 2.21 -6.56
C VAL A 200 1.09 1.45 -5.72
N HIS A 201 1.53 0.42 -5.02
CA HIS A 201 0.80 -0.17 -3.91
C HIS A 201 1.66 -0.09 -2.65
N VAL A 202 1.13 0.43 -1.55
CA VAL A 202 1.88 0.62 -0.30
C VAL A 202 1.27 -0.20 0.85
N GLY A 203 2.09 -0.64 1.79
CA GLY A 203 1.67 -1.18 3.07
C GLY A 203 1.38 -0.10 4.11
N GLN A 204 0.94 -0.52 5.29
CA GLN A 204 0.62 0.37 6.42
C GLN A 204 1.86 1.06 7.01
N ASP A 205 3.03 0.41 6.92
CA ASP A 205 4.31 0.92 7.45
C ASP A 205 5.17 1.63 6.38
N ASP A 206 4.65 1.75 5.15
CA ASP A 206 5.36 2.36 4.03
C ASP A 206 5.05 3.87 3.90
N THR A 207 5.27 4.44 2.70
CA THR A 207 4.92 5.84 2.43
C THR A 207 3.42 6.06 2.65
N PRO A 208 2.99 7.02 3.48
CA PRO A 208 1.57 7.28 3.71
C PRO A 208 0.82 7.57 2.41
N VAL A 209 -0.40 7.06 2.28
CA VAL A 209 -1.23 7.18 1.06
C VAL A 209 -1.34 8.63 0.59
N ALA A 210 -1.60 9.57 1.49
CA ALA A 210 -1.70 10.99 1.16
C ALA A 210 -0.40 11.56 0.54
N VAL A 211 0.76 11.08 0.99
CA VAL A 211 2.07 11.47 0.46
C VAL A 211 2.30 10.82 -0.91
N ALA A 212 2.00 9.52 -1.05
CA ALA A 212 2.08 8.81 -2.32
C ALA A 212 1.19 9.46 -3.39
N ARG A 213 -0.05 9.81 -3.02
CA ARG A 213 -1.02 10.50 -3.90
C ARG A 213 -0.58 11.90 -4.30
N ALA A 214 0.10 12.64 -3.42
CA ALA A 214 0.66 13.94 -3.76
C ALA A 214 1.82 13.82 -4.76
N ALA A 215 2.67 12.80 -4.60
CA ALA A 215 3.83 12.57 -5.47
C ALA A 215 3.44 12.00 -6.83
N LEU A 216 2.44 11.12 -6.86
CA LEU A 216 1.87 10.53 -8.05
C LEU A 216 0.47 11.13 -8.18
N PRO A 217 0.22 12.22 -8.91
CA PRO A 217 -1.15 12.67 -9.17
C PRO A 217 -1.86 11.76 -10.19
N PRO A 218 -3.21 11.83 -10.28
CA PRO A 218 -3.97 11.11 -11.30
C PRO A 218 -3.48 11.37 -12.73
N PRO A 219 -3.58 10.39 -13.65
CA PRO A 219 -4.32 9.13 -13.54
C PRO A 219 -3.47 7.98 -12.97
N ARG A 220 -2.36 8.25 -12.28
CA ARG A 220 -1.59 7.16 -11.66
C ARG A 220 -2.41 6.53 -10.53
N LEU A 221 -2.21 5.24 -10.29
CA LEU A 221 -2.93 4.50 -9.26
C LEU A 221 -2.15 4.49 -7.93
N VAL A 222 -2.87 4.59 -6.83
CA VAL A 222 -2.35 4.44 -5.46
C VAL A 222 -3.22 3.43 -4.72
N GLY A 223 -2.71 2.21 -4.58
CA GLY A 223 -3.32 1.18 -3.76
C GLY A 223 -2.71 1.11 -2.37
N VAL A 224 -3.45 0.56 -1.41
CA VAL A 224 -2.93 0.30 -0.07
C VAL A 224 -3.44 -1.02 0.50
N SER A 225 -2.60 -1.72 1.26
CA SER A 225 -3.01 -2.92 2.00
C SER A 225 -3.87 -2.55 3.21
N ALA A 226 -4.96 -3.26 3.48
CA ALA A 226 -5.77 -3.09 4.70
C ALA A 226 -6.14 -4.46 5.31
N GLY A 227 -6.02 -4.58 6.63
CA GLY A 227 -6.45 -5.74 7.41
C GLY A 227 -7.73 -5.47 8.23
N THR A 228 -8.15 -4.21 8.36
CA THR A 228 -9.31 -3.83 9.16
C THR A 228 -10.22 -2.83 8.44
N ALA A 229 -11.49 -2.77 8.86
CA ALA A 229 -12.45 -1.80 8.34
C ALA A 229 -11.98 -0.35 8.57
N ALA A 230 -11.36 -0.07 9.72
CA ALA A 230 -10.84 1.26 10.04
C ALA A 230 -9.72 1.68 9.08
N GLU A 231 -8.80 0.77 8.74
CA GLU A 231 -7.73 1.01 7.77
C GLU A 231 -8.29 1.27 6.37
N ALA A 232 -9.28 0.49 5.93
CA ALA A 232 -9.90 0.67 4.61
C ALA A 232 -10.62 2.03 4.48
N VAL A 233 -11.35 2.45 5.52
CA VAL A 233 -12.01 3.76 5.55
C VAL A 233 -10.99 4.90 5.59
N ALA A 234 -9.91 4.75 6.37
CA ALA A 234 -8.84 5.73 6.42
C ALA A 234 -8.10 5.86 5.07
N ALA A 235 -7.89 4.74 4.38
CA ALA A 235 -7.30 4.69 3.04
C ALA A 235 -8.14 5.46 2.02
N ALA A 236 -9.47 5.25 2.00
CA ALA A 236 -10.39 5.99 1.13
C ALA A 236 -10.29 7.50 1.39
N ALA A 237 -10.33 7.91 2.66
CA ALA A 237 -10.20 9.32 3.05
C ALA A 237 -8.85 9.94 2.66
N ALA A 238 -7.78 9.14 2.62
CA ALA A 238 -6.45 9.57 2.19
C ALA A 238 -6.27 9.63 0.67
N GLY A 239 -7.27 9.19 -0.11
CA GLY A 239 -7.26 9.23 -1.57
C GLY A 239 -6.65 8.00 -2.23
N ALA A 240 -6.76 6.82 -1.60
CA ALA A 240 -6.46 5.54 -2.26
C ALA A 240 -7.45 5.26 -3.39
N ASP A 241 -6.95 4.74 -4.50
CA ASP A 241 -7.76 4.35 -5.67
C ASP A 241 -8.36 2.94 -5.51
N TYR A 242 -7.77 2.09 -4.64
CA TYR A 242 -8.30 0.79 -4.24
C TYR A 242 -7.62 0.31 -2.94
N VAL A 243 -8.19 -0.71 -2.29
CA VAL A 243 -7.59 -1.39 -1.13
C VAL A 243 -7.37 -2.87 -1.39
N GLY A 244 -6.20 -3.37 -1.03
CA GLY A 244 -5.88 -4.80 -1.00
C GLY A 244 -6.18 -5.37 0.39
N VAL A 245 -7.21 -6.20 0.52
CA VAL A 245 -7.65 -6.74 1.82
C VAL A 245 -7.13 -8.14 2.04
N GLY A 246 -6.35 -8.33 3.10
CA GLY A 246 -5.80 -9.64 3.41
C GLY A 246 -4.90 -9.68 4.64
N PRO A 247 -4.35 -10.86 4.94
CA PRO A 247 -4.49 -12.11 4.19
C PRO A 247 -5.88 -12.73 4.38
N VAL A 248 -6.54 -13.15 3.28
CA VAL A 248 -7.84 -13.83 3.36
C VAL A 248 -7.64 -15.25 3.90
N TYR A 249 -6.68 -15.98 3.35
CA TYR A 249 -6.26 -17.30 3.79
C TYR A 249 -4.79 -17.30 4.22
N ALA A 250 -4.36 -18.33 4.94
CA ALA A 250 -2.97 -18.46 5.36
C ALA A 250 -2.03 -18.47 4.13
N THR A 251 -0.90 -17.76 4.22
CA THR A 251 0.08 -17.64 3.14
C THR A 251 1.50 -17.56 3.67
N ALA A 252 2.45 -18.15 2.96
CA ALA A 252 3.88 -18.06 3.23
C ALA A 252 4.60 -16.98 2.39
N THR A 253 3.88 -16.28 1.50
CA THR A 253 4.49 -15.35 0.52
C THR A 253 4.97 -14.04 1.17
N LYS A 254 4.29 -13.60 2.23
CA LYS A 254 4.62 -12.42 3.02
C LYS A 254 4.81 -12.88 4.47
N ALA A 255 6.04 -12.82 4.98
CA ALA A 255 6.37 -13.32 6.32
C ALA A 255 5.61 -12.58 7.44
N ASP A 256 5.22 -11.35 7.18
CA ASP A 256 4.46 -10.43 8.03
C ASP A 256 2.98 -10.34 7.62
N ALA A 257 2.41 -11.38 6.98
CA ALA A 257 1.01 -11.35 6.55
C ALA A 257 0.02 -11.24 7.72
N GLY A 258 0.36 -11.71 8.92
CA GLY A 258 -0.58 -11.73 10.05
C GLY A 258 -1.57 -12.89 9.98
N ALA A 259 -2.59 -12.86 10.85
CA ALA A 259 -3.60 -13.93 10.93
C ALA A 259 -4.58 -13.84 9.75
N PRO A 260 -5.01 -14.98 9.18
CA PRO A 260 -5.99 -14.97 8.09
C PRO A 260 -7.34 -14.43 8.57
N LEU A 261 -7.91 -13.51 7.81
CA LEU A 261 -9.22 -12.91 8.06
C LEU A 261 -10.38 -13.90 7.82
N GLY A 262 -10.17 -14.86 6.92
CA GLY A 262 -11.24 -15.67 6.35
C GLY A 262 -12.16 -14.84 5.43
N VAL A 263 -13.11 -15.54 4.81
CA VAL A 263 -14.08 -14.92 3.89
C VAL A 263 -15.02 -13.95 4.64
N ASP A 264 -15.44 -14.30 5.86
CA ASP A 264 -16.30 -13.43 6.67
C ASP A 264 -15.59 -12.14 7.09
N GLY A 265 -14.31 -12.23 7.47
CA GLY A 265 -13.49 -11.06 7.79
C GLY A 265 -13.25 -10.18 6.57
N LEU A 266 -12.99 -10.78 5.41
CA LEU A 266 -12.92 -10.07 4.13
C LEU A 266 -14.24 -9.33 3.84
N ALA A 267 -15.39 -10.00 3.96
CA ALA A 267 -16.70 -9.40 3.72
C ALA A 267 -16.97 -8.20 4.63
N ALA A 268 -16.62 -8.30 5.92
CA ALA A 268 -16.79 -7.20 6.87
C ALA A 268 -15.94 -5.96 6.51
N VAL A 269 -14.68 -6.16 6.10
CA VAL A 269 -13.81 -5.07 5.66
C VAL A 269 -14.27 -4.51 4.31
N ALA A 270 -14.67 -5.38 3.38
CA ALA A 270 -15.12 -4.99 2.05
C ALA A 270 -16.41 -4.15 2.10
N ALA A 271 -17.37 -4.51 2.97
CA ALA A 271 -18.57 -3.72 3.19
C ALA A 271 -18.26 -2.30 3.69
N ALA A 272 -17.31 -2.16 4.62
CA ALA A 272 -16.88 -0.85 5.12
C ALA A 272 -16.17 -0.02 4.04
N ALA A 273 -15.31 -0.65 3.24
CA ALA A 273 -14.62 -0.03 2.12
C ALA A 273 -15.58 0.45 1.03
N ALA A 274 -16.56 -0.39 0.65
CA ALA A 274 -17.60 -0.04 -0.29
C ALA A 274 -18.47 1.13 0.20
N ALA A 275 -18.81 1.15 1.49
CA ALA A 275 -19.51 2.29 2.11
C ALA A 275 -18.68 3.59 2.07
N ALA A 276 -17.34 3.48 2.08
CA ALA A 276 -16.43 4.60 1.91
C ALA A 276 -16.12 4.93 0.42
N GLY A 277 -16.63 4.14 -0.52
CA GLY A 277 -16.49 4.36 -1.96
C GLY A 277 -15.13 3.97 -2.53
N VAL A 278 -14.40 3.04 -1.90
CA VAL A 278 -13.11 2.53 -2.41
C VAL A 278 -13.21 1.06 -2.84
N PRO A 279 -12.77 0.69 -4.06
CA PRO A 279 -12.74 -0.69 -4.55
C PRO A 279 -11.89 -1.62 -3.68
N VAL A 280 -12.30 -2.90 -3.62
CA VAL A 280 -11.65 -3.92 -2.79
C VAL A 280 -11.12 -5.06 -3.65
N VAL A 281 -9.87 -5.43 -3.40
CA VAL A 281 -9.22 -6.62 -3.96
C VAL A 281 -8.82 -7.56 -2.83
N GLY A 282 -9.34 -8.78 -2.82
CA GLY A 282 -8.94 -9.79 -1.83
C GLY A 282 -7.53 -10.32 -2.12
N ILE A 283 -6.68 -10.48 -1.10
CA ILE A 283 -5.32 -11.02 -1.27
C ILE A 283 -4.94 -11.97 -0.13
N GLY A 284 -4.04 -12.92 -0.41
CA GLY A 284 -3.40 -13.76 0.60
C GLY A 284 -3.97 -15.18 0.61
N GLY A 285 -3.16 -16.14 0.16
CA GLY A 285 -3.49 -17.56 0.13
C GLY A 285 -4.61 -17.92 -0.85
N ILE A 286 -4.98 -17.01 -1.75
CA ILE A 286 -5.99 -17.23 -2.78
C ILE A 286 -5.40 -18.02 -3.94
N GLY A 287 -6.16 -19.00 -4.43
CA GLY A 287 -5.86 -19.83 -5.60
C GLY A 287 -7.12 -20.48 -6.16
N VAL A 288 -6.96 -21.33 -7.18
CA VAL A 288 -8.08 -21.92 -7.95
C VAL A 288 -9.11 -22.62 -7.05
N ASP A 289 -8.65 -23.31 -5.99
CA ASP A 289 -9.53 -24.11 -5.13
C ASP A 289 -10.42 -23.29 -4.19
N ASN A 290 -10.09 -22.02 -3.93
CA ASN A 290 -10.76 -21.20 -2.91
C ASN A 290 -11.20 -19.81 -3.39
N VAL A 291 -10.87 -19.45 -4.64
CA VAL A 291 -11.19 -18.14 -5.22
C VAL A 291 -12.69 -17.93 -5.39
N GLY A 292 -13.47 -18.98 -5.66
CA GLY A 292 -14.92 -18.86 -5.82
C GLY A 292 -15.63 -18.34 -4.57
N ALA A 293 -15.16 -18.71 -3.37
CA ALA A 293 -15.71 -18.18 -2.12
C ALA A 293 -15.42 -16.69 -1.94
N VAL A 294 -14.29 -16.20 -2.48
CA VAL A 294 -13.96 -14.77 -2.50
C VAL A 294 -14.82 -14.03 -3.53
N GLY A 295 -15.03 -14.62 -4.71
CA GLY A 295 -15.93 -14.08 -5.73
C GLY A 295 -17.39 -14.00 -5.29
N ALA A 296 -17.83 -14.84 -4.37
CA ALA A 296 -19.18 -14.76 -3.80
C ALA A 296 -19.39 -13.54 -2.87
N VAL A 297 -18.34 -12.81 -2.51
CA VAL A 297 -18.44 -11.59 -1.70
C VAL A 297 -18.75 -10.40 -2.62
N GLY A 298 -19.95 -9.82 -2.48
CA GLY A 298 -20.49 -8.79 -3.37
C GLY A 298 -19.57 -7.59 -3.61
N GLU A 299 -19.03 -7.07 -2.53
CA GLU A 299 -18.22 -5.84 -2.48
C GLU A 299 -16.76 -6.06 -2.93
N VAL A 300 -16.36 -7.30 -3.21
CA VAL A 300 -15.01 -7.60 -3.71
C VAL A 300 -15.01 -7.53 -5.23
N GLU A 301 -14.21 -6.64 -5.79
CA GLU A 301 -14.12 -6.37 -7.23
C GLU A 301 -13.07 -7.25 -7.94
N GLY A 302 -12.24 -7.96 -7.18
CA GLY A 302 -11.27 -8.89 -7.74
C GLY A 302 -10.37 -9.54 -6.71
N VAL A 303 -9.42 -10.33 -7.21
CA VAL A 303 -8.46 -11.06 -6.38
C VAL A 303 -7.03 -10.82 -6.82
N ALA A 304 -6.14 -10.66 -5.83
CA ALA A 304 -4.70 -10.62 -6.04
C ALA A 304 -4.06 -11.96 -5.66
N VAL A 305 -3.25 -12.47 -6.58
CA VAL A 305 -2.55 -13.75 -6.43
C VAL A 305 -1.07 -13.61 -6.71
N VAL A 306 -0.29 -14.44 -6.02
CA VAL A 306 1.17 -14.56 -6.23
C VAL A 306 1.47 -15.99 -6.66
N SER A 307 1.57 -16.91 -5.69
CA SER A 307 2.05 -18.28 -5.91
C SER A 307 1.10 -19.17 -6.72
N ALA A 308 -0.17 -18.77 -6.88
CA ALA A 308 -1.11 -19.50 -7.73
C ALA A 308 -0.73 -19.40 -9.22
N VAL A 309 -0.04 -18.33 -9.62
CA VAL A 309 0.39 -18.09 -11.01
C VAL A 309 1.90 -18.08 -11.10
N VAL A 310 2.58 -17.38 -10.19
CA VAL A 310 4.04 -17.29 -10.15
C VAL A 310 4.63 -18.63 -9.69
N GLY A 311 5.32 -19.31 -10.62
CA GLY A 311 5.89 -20.64 -10.41
C GLY A 311 4.98 -21.79 -10.84
N ALA A 312 3.81 -21.51 -11.42
CA ALA A 312 3.00 -22.52 -12.10
C ALA A 312 3.73 -23.04 -13.35
N ALA A 313 3.51 -24.30 -13.69
CA ALA A 313 4.07 -24.89 -14.92
C ALA A 313 3.54 -24.22 -16.19
N ASP A 314 2.28 -23.77 -16.14
CA ASP A 314 1.62 -22.98 -17.17
C ASP A 314 0.96 -21.75 -16.51
N PRO A 315 1.65 -20.59 -16.49
CA PRO A 315 1.11 -19.37 -15.90
C PRO A 315 -0.15 -18.85 -16.59
N GLU A 316 -0.32 -19.11 -17.90
CA GLU A 316 -1.49 -18.67 -18.65
C GLU A 316 -2.72 -19.46 -18.22
N ALA A 317 -2.62 -20.79 -18.21
CA ALA A 317 -3.71 -21.66 -17.75
C ALA A 317 -4.05 -21.40 -16.27
N ALA A 318 -3.05 -21.18 -15.42
CA ALA A 318 -3.26 -20.87 -14.01
C ALA A 318 -3.99 -19.53 -13.81
N ALA A 319 -3.59 -18.48 -14.52
CA ALA A 319 -4.27 -17.19 -14.48
C ALA A 319 -5.73 -17.31 -14.94
N ARG A 320 -5.97 -18.02 -16.05
CA ARG A 320 -7.32 -18.27 -16.57
C ARG A 320 -8.21 -18.98 -15.55
N ALA A 321 -7.71 -20.05 -14.94
CA ALA A 321 -8.47 -20.80 -13.94
C ALA A 321 -8.82 -19.97 -12.70
N VAL A 322 -7.92 -19.08 -12.24
CA VAL A 322 -8.21 -18.19 -11.10
C VAL A 322 -9.28 -17.16 -11.48
N ARG A 323 -9.18 -16.54 -12.67
CA ARG A 323 -10.16 -15.55 -13.14
C ARG A 323 -11.54 -16.17 -13.31
N GLU A 324 -11.62 -17.31 -13.99
CA GLU A 324 -12.87 -18.04 -14.20
C GLU A 324 -13.49 -18.46 -12.86
N GLY A 325 -12.69 -18.99 -11.93
CA GLY A 325 -13.17 -19.38 -10.61
C GLY A 325 -13.71 -18.20 -9.79
N PHE A 326 -13.10 -17.02 -9.90
CA PHE A 326 -13.63 -15.79 -9.27
C PHE A 326 -14.99 -15.40 -9.87
N GLU A 327 -15.08 -15.36 -11.20
CA GLU A 327 -16.32 -15.01 -11.91
C GLU A 327 -17.44 -16.04 -11.67
N ASP A 328 -17.11 -17.33 -11.58
CA ASP A 328 -18.05 -18.39 -11.21
C ASP A 328 -18.60 -18.18 -9.80
N GLY A 329 -17.74 -17.79 -8.86
CA GLY A 329 -18.16 -17.39 -7.51
C GLY A 329 -19.17 -16.24 -7.54
N ARG A 330 -18.90 -15.21 -8.36
CA ARG A 330 -19.82 -14.08 -8.57
C ARG A 330 -21.15 -14.53 -9.18
N ARG A 331 -21.11 -15.37 -10.22
CA ARG A 331 -22.31 -15.92 -10.88
C ARG A 331 -23.16 -16.75 -9.91
N ALA A 332 -22.53 -17.61 -9.12
CA ALA A 332 -23.21 -18.45 -8.14
C ALA A 332 -23.92 -17.63 -7.04
N ALA A 333 -23.38 -16.45 -6.72
CA ALA A 333 -23.99 -15.49 -5.79
C ALA A 333 -24.99 -14.52 -6.45
N GLY A 334 -25.20 -14.58 -7.77
CA GLY A 334 -26.12 -13.70 -8.50
C GLY A 334 -25.61 -12.27 -8.70
N LEU A 335 -24.29 -12.08 -8.75
CA LEU A 335 -23.60 -10.79 -8.82
C LEU A 335 -23.07 -10.43 -10.22
N ALA A 336 -23.36 -11.26 -11.22
CA ALA A 336 -22.86 -11.18 -12.59
C ALA A 336 -23.99 -11.22 -13.61
#